data_AF-A0A7R9DTS4-F1
#
_entry.id   AF-A0A7R9DTS4-F1
#
_cell.length_a   1.000
_cell.length_b   1.000
_cell.length_c   1.000
_cell.angle_alpha   90.00
_cell.angle_beta   90.00
_cell.angle_gamma   90.00
#
_symmetry.space_group_name_H-M   'P 1'
#
loop_
_entity.id
_entity.type
_entity.pdbx_description
1 polymer ?
#
loop_
_entity_poly.entity_id
_entity_poly.type
_entity_poly.pdbx_seq_one_letter_code
_entity_poly.pdbx_strand_id
1 'polypeptide(L)'
;MFMQFAQILDHDLTHTPVNKGFVGESILDCQPCDAMETVHPECFPIPVPEGDPYFPRVNISTGRPTCIPVTRSMPGQLTLGYREQLNQVTAYVDASFVYGSDVCEMGALRTSSGGQMNVTQVSGRGRPLLPEIRTHPECKSRSKVCFRGGPSSPPSPLAHTLATLEWLRPCVPALLTLRPHRWESQLILSSILYDVVCSLSQK
;
A
#
# COMPACT_ATOMS: atom_id res chain seq x y z
N MET A 1 9.84 -8.23 17.42
CA MET A 1 9.06 -7.46 16.42
C MET A 1 9.94 -6.83 15.33
N PHE A 2 11.12 -7.38 15.00
CA PHE A 2 12.08 -6.70 14.12
C PHE A 2 11.65 -6.71 12.64
N MET A 3 11.34 -7.90 12.08
CA MET A 3 10.93 -8.04 10.68
C MET A 3 9.69 -7.22 10.35
N GLN A 4 8.69 -7.22 11.24
CA GLN A 4 7.44 -6.50 10.97
C GLN A 4 7.60 -4.99 11.00
N PHE A 5 8.47 -4.47 11.87
CA PHE A 5 8.80 -3.05 11.92
C PHE A 5 9.58 -2.63 10.67
N ALA A 6 10.52 -3.45 10.20
CA ALA A 6 11.26 -3.18 8.97
C ALA A 6 10.33 -3.05 7.74
N GLN A 7 9.30 -3.91 7.62
CA GLN A 7 8.31 -3.78 6.56
C GLN A 7 7.48 -2.49 6.67
N ILE A 8 7.13 -2.07 7.89
CA ILE A 8 6.39 -0.82 8.10
C ILE A 8 7.24 0.37 7.68
N LEU A 9 8.51 0.39 8.07
CA LEU A 9 9.45 1.46 7.72
C LEU A 9 9.73 1.52 6.20
N ASP A 10 9.87 0.37 5.56
CA ASP A 10 10.02 0.28 4.09
C ASP A 10 8.84 0.94 3.37
N HIS A 11 7.61 0.65 3.80
CA HIS A 11 6.39 1.21 3.25
C HIS A 11 6.19 2.70 3.55
N ASP A 12 6.95 3.28 4.47
CA ASP A 12 6.96 4.71 4.78
C ASP A 12 7.94 5.49 3.88
N LEU A 13 9.00 4.83 3.44
CA LEU A 13 10.11 5.46 2.71
C LEU A 13 10.05 5.24 1.21
N THR A 14 9.66 4.04 0.79
CA THR A 14 9.76 3.65 -0.62
C THR A 14 8.57 2.81 -1.07
N HIS A 15 8.02 3.19 -2.21
CA HIS A 15 7.04 2.38 -2.90
C HIS A 15 7.14 2.65 -4.39
N THR A 16 7.70 1.70 -5.15
CA THR A 16 7.81 1.83 -6.60
C THR A 16 6.60 1.19 -7.28
N PRO A 17 5.73 1.97 -7.95
CA PRO A 17 4.60 1.42 -8.67
C PRO A 17 5.06 0.58 -9.86
N VAL A 18 4.23 -0.38 -10.27
CA VAL A 18 4.39 -1.11 -11.54
C VAL A 18 3.44 -0.54 -12.58
N ASN A 19 3.76 -0.76 -13.86
CA ASN A 19 2.82 -0.44 -14.94
C ASN A 19 1.53 -1.27 -14.79
N LYS A 20 0.38 -0.62 -15.01
CA LYS A 20 -0.95 -1.25 -15.00
C LYS A 20 -1.58 -1.12 -16.38
N GLY A 21 -2.67 -1.85 -16.62
CA GLY A 21 -3.50 -1.66 -17.82
C GLY A 21 -4.17 -0.28 -17.86
N PHE A 22 -5.18 -0.12 -18.73
CA PHE A 22 -5.97 1.11 -18.84
C PHE A 22 -6.64 1.49 -17.51
N VAL A 23 -7.13 2.73 -17.39
CA VAL A 23 -7.75 3.25 -16.16
C VAL A 23 -8.84 2.31 -15.64
N GLY A 24 -8.61 1.72 -14.46
CA GLY A 24 -9.52 0.77 -13.81
C GLY A 24 -9.15 -0.71 -13.99
N GLU A 25 -8.13 -1.02 -14.79
CA GLU A 25 -7.63 -2.38 -14.99
C GLU A 25 -6.61 -2.79 -13.91
N SER A 26 -6.43 -4.10 -13.76
CA SER A 26 -5.48 -4.70 -12.82
C SER A 26 -4.03 -4.55 -13.30
N ILE A 27 -3.10 -5.09 -12.51
CA ILE A 27 -1.73 -5.31 -12.97
C ILE A 27 -1.75 -6.14 -14.27
N LEU A 28 -0.81 -5.86 -15.17
CA LEU A 28 -0.65 -6.54 -16.45
C LEU A 28 -0.45 -8.06 -16.25
N ASP A 29 -1.13 -8.88 -17.05
CA ASP A 29 -0.92 -10.34 -17.05
C ASP A 29 0.33 -10.71 -17.86
N CYS A 30 1.50 -10.57 -17.23
CA CYS A 30 2.79 -10.87 -17.83
C CYS A 30 3.20 -12.35 -17.66
N GLN A 31 2.26 -13.28 -17.52
CA GLN A 31 2.58 -14.70 -17.35
C GLN A 31 3.14 -15.39 -18.61
N PRO A 32 2.67 -15.09 -19.85
CA PRO A 32 3.29 -15.65 -21.05
C PRO A 32 4.77 -15.25 -21.17
N CYS A 33 5.63 -16.18 -21.59
CA CYS A 33 7.05 -15.90 -21.74
C CYS A 33 7.38 -14.90 -22.86
N ASP A 34 6.46 -14.73 -23.81
CA ASP A 34 6.52 -13.75 -24.90
C ASP A 34 5.71 -12.47 -24.59
N ALA A 35 5.28 -12.28 -23.33
CA ALA A 35 4.40 -11.17 -22.93
C ALA A 35 4.96 -9.77 -23.22
N MET A 36 6.28 -9.62 -23.32
CA MET A 36 6.89 -8.34 -23.74
C MET A 36 6.42 -7.89 -25.12
N GLU A 37 6.15 -8.84 -26.01
CA GLU A 37 5.70 -8.60 -27.39
C GLU A 37 4.19 -8.79 -27.54
N THR A 38 3.62 -9.76 -26.82
CA THR A 38 2.21 -10.19 -27.00
C THR A 38 1.22 -9.50 -26.07
N VAL A 39 1.68 -8.95 -24.94
CA VAL A 39 0.83 -8.30 -23.93
C VAL A 39 1.19 -6.83 -23.79
N HIS A 40 2.42 -6.52 -23.35
CA HIS A 40 2.86 -5.14 -23.13
C HIS A 40 4.40 -5.06 -23.05
N PRO A 41 5.06 -4.01 -23.58
CA PRO A 41 6.53 -3.85 -23.53
C PRO A 41 7.12 -3.71 -22.11
N GLU A 42 6.26 -3.50 -21.11
CA GLU A 42 6.66 -3.45 -19.70
C GLU A 42 6.56 -4.81 -18.99
N CYS A 43 6.12 -5.85 -19.70
CA CYS A 43 6.25 -7.22 -19.22
C CYS A 43 7.70 -7.69 -19.33
N PHE A 44 8.20 -8.31 -18.27
CA PHE A 44 9.55 -8.88 -18.21
C PHE A 44 9.54 -10.27 -17.55
N PRO A 45 8.81 -11.24 -18.14
CA PRO A 45 8.63 -12.56 -17.56
C PRO A 45 9.97 -13.26 -17.31
N ILE A 46 10.10 -13.93 -16.15
CA ILE A 46 11.30 -14.69 -15.81
C ILE A 46 11.08 -16.16 -16.22
N PRO A 47 11.85 -16.70 -17.18
CA PRO A 47 11.73 -18.10 -17.58
C PRO A 47 12.13 -19.04 -16.44
N VAL A 48 11.30 -20.06 -16.20
CA VAL A 48 11.62 -21.10 -15.23
C VAL A 48 12.75 -21.98 -15.79
N PRO A 49 13.87 -22.15 -15.07
CA PRO A 49 14.99 -22.95 -15.55
C PRO A 49 14.66 -24.44 -15.55
N GLU A 50 15.46 -25.22 -16.26
CA GLU A 50 15.38 -26.69 -16.18
C GLU A 50 15.83 -27.18 -14.79
N GLY A 51 15.10 -28.15 -14.23
CA GLY A 51 15.40 -28.70 -12.91
C GLY A 51 14.97 -27.82 -11.73
N ASP A 52 14.18 -26.76 -11.95
CA ASP A 52 13.56 -26.02 -10.85
C ASP A 52 12.71 -26.97 -9.97
N PRO A 53 12.95 -27.01 -8.64
CA PRO A 53 12.29 -27.98 -7.77
C PRO A 53 10.82 -27.65 -7.46
N TYR A 54 10.36 -26.44 -7.77
CA TYR A 54 9.02 -25.96 -7.41
C TYR A 54 8.17 -25.68 -8.65
N PHE A 55 8.74 -25.06 -9.68
CA PHE A 55 8.01 -24.63 -10.85
C PHE A 55 8.33 -25.54 -12.05
N PRO A 56 7.32 -26.14 -12.71
CA PRO A 56 7.57 -26.93 -13.90
C PRO A 56 7.99 -26.02 -15.05
N ARG A 57 9.07 -26.35 -15.75
CA ARG A 57 9.56 -25.59 -16.92
C ARG A 57 8.52 -25.45 -18.03
N VAL A 58 7.64 -26.42 -18.18
CA VAL A 58 6.58 -26.45 -19.19
C VAL A 58 5.24 -26.65 -18.50
N ASN A 59 4.26 -25.84 -18.88
CA ASN A 59 2.89 -26.01 -18.42
C ASN A 59 2.28 -27.26 -19.06
N ILE A 60 1.88 -28.24 -18.25
CA ILE A 60 1.38 -29.54 -18.71
C ILE A 60 0.10 -29.41 -19.54
N SER A 61 -0.75 -28.42 -19.25
CA SER A 61 -2.02 -28.22 -19.94
C SER A 61 -1.88 -27.54 -21.29
N THR A 62 -0.90 -26.63 -21.44
CA THR A 62 -0.75 -25.83 -22.67
C THR A 62 0.44 -26.23 -23.53
N GLY A 63 1.39 -27.01 -22.99
CA GLY A 63 2.66 -27.36 -23.65
C GLY A 63 3.62 -26.17 -23.81
N ARG A 64 3.30 -24.99 -23.28
CA ARG A 64 4.12 -23.79 -23.39
C ARG A 64 5.13 -23.68 -22.25
N PRO A 65 6.26 -22.98 -22.45
CA PRO A 65 7.18 -22.65 -21.37
C PRO A 65 6.47 -21.90 -20.24
N THR A 66 6.85 -22.21 -19.01
CA THR A 66 6.35 -21.51 -17.82
C THR A 66 7.28 -20.34 -17.52
N CYS A 67 6.69 -19.18 -17.27
CA CYS A 67 7.39 -18.01 -16.76
C CYS A 67 6.74 -17.50 -15.48
N ILE A 68 7.56 -16.89 -14.62
CA ILE A 68 7.10 -16.15 -13.45
C ILE A 68 6.73 -14.74 -13.94
N PRO A 69 5.48 -14.28 -13.74
CA PRO A 69 5.04 -12.99 -14.24
C PRO A 69 5.73 -11.86 -13.49
N VAL A 70 6.37 -10.95 -14.23
CA VAL A 70 6.94 -9.72 -13.69
C VAL A 70 6.58 -8.57 -14.61
N THR A 71 6.08 -7.49 -14.01
CA THR A 71 5.89 -6.21 -14.68
C THR A 71 6.98 -5.25 -14.21
N ARG A 72 7.60 -4.53 -15.13
CA ARG A 72 8.61 -3.52 -14.81
C ARG A 72 8.00 -2.36 -14.02
N SER A 73 8.80 -1.84 -13.10
CA SER A 73 8.53 -0.61 -12.37
C SER A 73 8.22 0.55 -13.30
N MET A 74 7.23 1.37 -12.96
CA MET A 74 6.81 2.53 -13.74
C MET A 74 7.96 3.56 -13.84
N PRO A 75 8.22 4.12 -15.04
CA PRO A 75 9.24 5.14 -15.19
C PRO A 75 8.74 6.47 -14.59
N GLY A 76 9.60 7.18 -13.85
CA GLY A 76 9.31 8.49 -13.25
C GLY A 76 9.82 9.68 -14.08
N GLN A 77 10.39 9.43 -15.25
CA GLN A 77 11.04 10.46 -16.05
C GLN A 77 10.02 11.25 -16.87
N LEU A 78 10.24 12.57 -16.99
CA LEU A 78 9.43 13.47 -17.81
C LEU A 78 10.06 13.76 -19.18
N THR A 79 11.33 13.38 -19.37
CA THR A 79 12.11 13.69 -20.58
C THR A 79 12.85 12.45 -21.06
N LEU A 80 13.32 12.49 -22.32
CA LEU A 80 14.13 11.42 -22.90
C LEU A 80 15.47 11.31 -22.14
N GLY A 81 15.85 10.10 -21.76
CA GLY A 81 17.08 9.84 -21.01
C GLY A 81 17.11 8.46 -20.35
N TYR A 82 18.06 8.28 -19.43
CA TYR A 82 18.22 7.04 -18.66
C TYR A 82 17.02 6.75 -17.76
N ARG A 83 16.53 5.50 -17.80
CA ARG A 83 15.31 5.10 -17.11
C ARG A 83 15.42 5.18 -15.59
N GLU A 84 14.72 6.14 -14.99
CA GLU A 84 14.57 6.30 -13.55
C GLU A 84 13.19 5.80 -13.07
N GLN A 85 13.14 5.15 -11.90
CA GLN A 85 11.90 4.68 -11.30
C GLN A 85 11.29 5.75 -10.39
N LEU A 86 9.98 5.73 -10.26
CA LEU A 86 9.26 6.64 -9.38
C LEU A 86 9.17 6.06 -7.96
N ASN A 87 9.26 6.93 -6.95
CA ASN A 87 8.79 6.65 -5.59
C ASN A 87 7.42 7.32 -5.42
N GLN A 88 6.36 6.56 -5.16
CA GLN A 88 5.00 7.10 -5.04
C GLN A 88 4.60 7.44 -3.60
N VAL A 89 5.50 7.24 -2.64
CA VAL A 89 5.36 7.73 -1.26
C VAL A 89 6.32 8.88 -0.99
N THR A 90 6.15 9.53 0.15
CA THR A 90 7.08 10.56 0.61
C THR A 90 8.46 9.94 0.90
N ALA A 91 9.52 10.76 0.85
CA ALA A 91 10.89 10.30 1.10
C ALA A 91 11.28 10.34 2.59
N TYR A 92 10.34 10.67 3.48
CA TYR A 92 10.58 10.92 4.90
C TYR A 92 10.00 9.77 5.73
N VAL A 93 10.58 9.54 6.92
CA VAL A 93 9.92 8.73 7.94
C VAL A 93 8.85 9.59 8.58
N ASP A 94 7.70 9.67 7.94
CA ASP A 94 6.63 10.59 8.29
C ASP A 94 5.30 9.89 8.58
N ALA A 95 5.25 8.55 8.58
CA ALA A 95 4.06 7.71 8.72
C ALA A 95 3.03 7.84 7.58
N SER A 96 3.46 8.19 6.36
CA SER A 96 2.65 8.28 5.15
C SER A 96 1.83 7.02 4.87
N PHE A 97 2.31 5.85 5.28
CA PHE A 97 1.54 4.59 5.20
C PHE A 97 0.22 4.60 6.01
N VAL A 98 0.05 5.55 6.94
CA VAL A 98 -1.17 5.77 7.74
C VAL A 98 -2.12 6.76 7.07
N TYR A 99 -1.62 7.90 6.60
CA TYR A 99 -2.46 9.01 6.15
C TYR A 99 -2.49 9.23 4.64
N GLY A 100 -1.67 8.54 3.87
CA GLY A 100 -1.60 8.71 2.42
C GLY A 100 -0.45 9.60 1.99
N SER A 101 0.02 9.40 0.76
CA SER A 101 1.09 10.22 0.16
C SER A 101 0.59 11.28 -0.81
N ASP A 102 -0.72 11.30 -1.08
CA ASP A 102 -1.38 12.30 -1.90
C ASP A 102 -2.69 12.80 -1.28
N VAL A 103 -3.15 13.97 -1.74
CA VAL A 103 -4.32 14.67 -1.18
C VAL A 103 -5.64 13.89 -1.34
N CYS A 104 -5.77 13.09 -2.40
CA CYS A 104 -6.97 12.28 -2.65
C CYS A 104 -7.01 11.09 -1.70
N GLU A 105 -5.88 10.41 -1.51
CA GLU A 105 -5.74 9.32 -0.55
C GLU A 105 -5.96 9.78 0.88
N MET A 106 -5.33 10.89 1.27
CA MET A 106 -5.56 11.55 2.56
C MET A 106 -7.04 11.88 2.77
N GLY A 107 -7.74 12.36 1.73
CA GLY A 107 -9.18 12.63 1.78
C GLY A 107 -10.00 11.36 2.03
N ALA A 108 -9.65 10.25 1.37
CA ALA A 108 -10.37 8.97 1.48
C ALA A 108 -10.15 8.27 2.83
N LEU A 109 -9.03 8.53 3.49
CA LEU A 109 -8.63 7.95 4.78
C LEU A 109 -9.13 8.74 5.98
N ARG A 110 -9.79 9.88 5.79
CA ARG A 110 -10.30 10.75 6.86
C ARG A 110 -11.82 10.75 6.90
N THR A 111 -12.40 11.00 8.09
CA THR A 111 -13.85 11.24 8.24
C THR A 111 -14.24 12.69 7.94
N SER A 112 -13.25 13.55 7.65
CA SER A 112 -13.37 15.01 7.49
C SER A 112 -13.89 15.77 8.73
N SER A 113 -14.10 15.08 9.86
CA SER A 113 -14.63 15.65 11.09
C SER A 113 -13.79 15.24 12.31
N GLY A 114 -13.55 16.20 13.22
CA GLY A 114 -12.88 15.94 14.50
C GLY A 114 -11.43 15.45 14.39
N GLY A 115 -10.79 15.61 13.23
CA GLY A 115 -9.42 15.11 12.99
C GLY A 115 -9.28 13.59 12.98
N GLN A 116 -10.38 12.85 12.76
CA GLN A 116 -10.38 11.39 12.85
C GLN A 116 -10.07 10.71 11.50
N MET A 117 -9.47 9.53 11.59
CA MET A 117 -9.31 8.61 10.48
C MET A 117 -10.61 7.85 10.23
N ASN A 118 -10.88 7.56 8.96
CA ASN A 118 -11.95 6.68 8.56
C ASN A 118 -11.66 5.26 9.06
N VAL A 119 -12.68 4.55 9.51
CA VAL A 119 -12.55 3.21 10.10
C VAL A 119 -13.79 2.37 9.81
N THR A 120 -13.62 1.06 9.75
CA THR A 120 -14.73 0.11 9.76
C THR A 120 -15.09 -0.21 11.21
N GLN A 121 -16.35 0.04 11.57
CA GLN A 121 -16.86 -0.29 12.90
C GLN A 121 -17.16 -1.79 12.99
N VAL A 122 -16.67 -2.43 14.06
CA VAL A 122 -16.93 -3.84 14.34
C VAL A 122 -17.98 -3.93 15.44
N SER A 123 -18.96 -4.82 15.29
CA SER A 123 -20.03 -5.00 16.27
C SER A 123 -19.50 -5.56 17.61
N GLY A 124 -20.19 -5.20 18.71
CA GLY A 124 -19.86 -5.68 20.05
C GLY A 124 -18.64 -4.99 20.66
N ARG A 125 -17.70 -5.77 21.23
CA ARG A 125 -16.46 -5.26 21.86
C ARG A 125 -15.26 -5.23 20.90
N GLY A 126 -15.51 -5.34 19.59
CA GLY A 126 -14.47 -5.26 18.58
C GLY A 126 -13.81 -3.88 18.55
N ARG A 127 -12.51 -3.85 18.28
CA ARG A 127 -11.84 -2.58 17.94
C ARG A 127 -12.21 -2.18 16.52
N PRO A 128 -12.24 -0.87 16.20
CA PRO A 128 -12.37 -0.44 14.81
C PRO A 128 -11.26 -1.09 13.97
N LEU A 129 -11.54 -1.31 12.69
CA LEU A 129 -10.56 -1.76 11.70
C LEU A 129 -10.27 -0.61 10.73
N LEU A 130 -9.25 -0.78 9.90
CA LEU A 130 -9.06 0.07 8.73
C LEU A 130 -10.33 0.10 7.85
N PRO A 131 -10.55 1.14 7.03
CA PRO A 131 -11.67 1.19 6.10
C PRO A 131 -11.68 -0.01 5.17
N GLU A 132 -12.82 -0.69 5.04
CA GLU A 132 -12.96 -1.81 4.10
C GLU A 132 -13.03 -1.31 2.65
N ILE A 133 -12.40 -2.05 1.74
CA ILE A 133 -12.51 -1.89 0.30
C ILE A 133 -12.85 -3.23 -0.35
N ARG A 134 -13.91 -3.25 -1.17
CA ARG A 134 -14.44 -4.44 -1.85
C ARG A 134 -14.18 -4.47 -3.35
N THR A 135 -13.82 -3.31 -3.90
CA THR A 135 -13.65 -3.10 -5.34
C THR A 135 -12.19 -3.10 -5.78
N HIS A 136 -11.25 -3.36 -4.87
CA HIS A 136 -9.83 -3.32 -5.22
C HIS A 136 -9.46 -4.51 -6.11
N PRO A 137 -8.93 -4.29 -7.34
CA PRO A 137 -8.69 -5.36 -8.31
C PRO A 137 -7.69 -6.41 -7.79
N GLU A 138 -6.72 -5.98 -7.00
CA GLU A 138 -5.73 -6.87 -6.38
C GLU A 138 -6.17 -7.51 -5.06
N CYS A 139 -7.44 -7.38 -4.66
CA CYS A 139 -7.91 -8.02 -3.44
C CYS A 139 -8.03 -9.54 -3.60
N LYS A 140 -7.08 -10.26 -3.00
CA LYS A 140 -7.03 -11.74 -3.05
C LYS A 140 -7.74 -12.41 -1.86
N SER A 141 -8.35 -11.65 -0.94
CA SER A 141 -9.05 -12.24 0.21
C SER A 141 -10.27 -13.05 -0.24
N ARG A 142 -10.60 -14.12 0.51
CA ARG A 142 -11.74 -15.00 0.21
C ARG A 142 -13.08 -14.26 0.25
N SER A 143 -13.23 -13.32 1.18
CA SER A 143 -14.43 -12.48 1.32
C SER A 143 -14.47 -11.32 0.32
N LYS A 144 -13.41 -11.13 -0.48
CA LYS A 144 -13.17 -9.95 -1.32
C LYS A 144 -13.19 -8.63 -0.54
N VAL A 145 -12.93 -8.70 0.76
CA VAL A 145 -12.73 -7.54 1.63
C VAL A 145 -11.24 -7.36 1.84
N CYS A 146 -10.73 -6.20 1.44
CA CYS A 146 -9.40 -5.72 1.79
C CYS A 146 -9.54 -4.44 2.62
N PHE A 147 -8.42 -3.90 3.09
CA PHE A 147 -8.38 -2.67 3.86
C PHE A 147 -7.67 -1.57 3.10
N ARG A 148 -8.16 -0.34 3.22
CA ARG A 148 -7.52 0.85 2.70
C ARG A 148 -6.51 1.37 3.72
N GLY A 149 -5.26 1.53 3.30
CA GLY A 149 -4.19 2.22 4.02
C GLY A 149 -3.71 3.44 3.24
N GLY A 150 -2.56 4.00 3.66
CA GLY A 150 -1.90 5.14 3.03
C GLY A 150 -0.99 4.84 1.83
N PRO A 151 -0.66 3.59 1.47
CA PRO A 151 -0.24 3.29 0.12
C PRO A 151 -1.41 2.69 -0.66
N SER A 152 -1.54 3.07 -1.93
CA SER A 152 -2.57 2.57 -2.86
C SER A 152 -2.50 1.08 -3.19
N SER A 153 -1.53 0.35 -2.65
CA SER A 153 -1.41 -1.11 -2.74
C SER A 153 -2.05 -1.80 -1.53
N PRO A 154 -2.77 -2.92 -1.71
CA PRO A 154 -3.40 -3.61 -0.59
C PRO A 154 -2.29 -4.09 0.37
N PRO A 155 -2.28 -3.63 1.63
CA PRO A 155 -1.24 -4.01 2.55
C PRO A 155 -1.30 -5.50 2.88
N SER A 156 -0.16 -6.08 3.22
CA SER A 156 -0.11 -7.28 4.04
C SER A 156 -1.01 -7.06 5.28
N PRO A 157 -2.12 -7.81 5.42
CA PRO A 157 -3.25 -7.42 6.28
C PRO A 157 -2.93 -7.40 7.79
N LEU A 158 -1.80 -7.96 8.22
CA LEU A 158 -1.43 -8.01 9.64
C LEU A 158 -0.60 -6.79 10.09
N ALA A 159 0.28 -6.29 9.22
CA ALA A 159 1.24 -5.25 9.53
C ALA A 159 0.59 -3.88 9.75
N HIS A 160 -0.22 -3.46 8.77
CA HIS A 160 -0.82 -2.13 8.76
C HIS A 160 -1.95 -2.02 9.78
N THR A 161 -2.71 -3.10 9.99
CA THR A 161 -3.83 -3.14 10.91
C THR A 161 -3.35 -3.02 12.37
N LEU A 162 -2.23 -3.65 12.74
CA LEU A 162 -1.67 -3.48 14.09
C LEU A 162 -1.06 -2.07 14.27
N ALA A 163 -0.33 -1.57 13.26
CA ALA A 163 0.31 -0.27 13.30
C ALA A 163 -0.67 0.93 13.23
N THR A 164 -1.86 0.78 12.66
CA THR A 164 -2.86 1.86 12.74
C THR A 164 -3.68 1.79 14.04
N LEU A 165 -4.04 0.59 14.49
CA LEU A 165 -4.94 0.44 15.65
C LEU A 165 -4.27 0.64 17.01
N GLU A 166 -2.97 0.39 17.12
CA GLU A 166 -2.22 0.67 18.35
C GLU A 166 -1.88 2.16 18.50
N TRP A 167 -1.66 2.86 17.38
CA TRP A 167 -1.14 4.22 17.35
C TRP A 167 -2.22 5.30 17.32
N LEU A 168 -3.42 5.00 16.79
CA LEU A 168 -4.59 5.88 16.88
C LEU A 168 -5.21 5.94 18.30
N ARG A 169 -4.73 5.12 19.24
CA ARG A 169 -5.41 4.89 20.54
C ARG A 169 -5.22 5.99 21.60
N PRO A 170 -4.01 6.54 21.85
CA PRO A 170 -3.84 7.53 22.93
C PRO A 170 -3.92 8.99 22.46
N CYS A 171 -3.51 9.32 21.23
CA CYS A 171 -3.26 10.72 20.87
C CYS A 171 -4.52 11.54 20.56
N VAL A 172 -5.52 10.96 19.88
CA VAL A 172 -6.74 11.70 19.50
C VAL A 172 -7.55 12.16 20.72
N PRO A 173 -7.89 11.28 21.69
CA PRO A 173 -8.68 11.70 22.85
C PRO A 173 -7.88 12.61 23.80
N ALA A 174 -6.58 12.40 23.93
CA ALA A 174 -5.69 13.21 24.77
C ALA A 174 -5.53 14.64 24.24
N LEU A 175 -5.34 14.83 22.93
CA LEU A 175 -5.26 16.17 22.33
C LEU A 175 -6.58 16.93 22.41
N LEU A 176 -7.72 16.24 22.20
CA LEU A 176 -9.04 16.84 22.35
C LEU A 176 -9.36 17.25 23.80
N THR A 177 -8.86 16.52 24.79
CA THR A 177 -9.03 16.86 26.23
C THR A 177 -8.08 17.97 26.69
N LEU A 178 -6.85 18.02 26.18
CA LEU A 178 -5.88 19.06 26.53
C LEU A 178 -6.21 20.44 25.92
N ARG A 179 -6.95 20.48 24.80
CA ARG A 179 -7.25 21.73 24.07
C ARG A 179 -8.65 21.71 23.41
N PRO A 180 -9.74 21.85 24.19
CA PRO A 180 -11.10 21.68 23.71
C PRO A 180 -11.63 22.79 22.76
N HIS A 181 -10.86 23.84 22.48
CA HIS A 181 -11.32 24.97 21.68
C HIS A 181 -10.36 25.33 20.52
N ARG A 182 -10.92 25.38 19.30
CA ARG A 182 -10.45 26.12 18.10
C ARG A 182 -9.53 25.43 17.09
N TRP A 183 -9.40 24.11 17.09
CA TRP A 183 -8.58 23.49 16.04
C TRP A 183 -9.48 23.01 14.90
N GLU A 184 -9.21 23.51 13.70
CA GLU A 184 -9.73 22.91 12.48
C GLU A 184 -9.29 21.44 12.41
N SER A 185 -10.11 20.56 11.84
CA SER A 185 -9.82 19.11 11.74
C SER A 185 -8.43 18.79 11.15
N GLN A 186 -7.85 19.70 10.38
CA GLN A 186 -6.50 19.59 9.84
C GLN A 186 -5.40 19.76 10.90
N LEU A 187 -5.55 20.73 11.81
CA LEU A 187 -4.57 20.99 12.86
C LEU A 187 -4.47 19.83 13.86
N ILE A 188 -5.61 19.25 14.23
CA ILE A 188 -5.68 18.08 15.14
C ILE A 188 -4.92 16.90 14.54
N LEU A 189 -5.19 16.59 13.27
CA LEU A 189 -4.50 15.49 12.58
C LEU A 189 -2.99 15.78 12.47
N SER A 190 -2.60 16.99 12.10
CA SER A 190 -1.17 17.33 11.96
C SER A 190 -0.37 17.12 13.24
N SER A 191 -0.95 17.42 14.41
CA SER A 191 -0.29 17.19 15.69
C SER A 191 -0.23 15.72 16.08
N ILE A 192 -1.27 14.94 15.76
CA ILE A 192 -1.24 13.48 15.95
C ILE A 192 -0.16 12.85 15.07
N LEU A 193 -0.07 13.26 13.81
CA LEU A 193 0.95 12.78 12.89
C LEU A 193 2.35 13.15 13.38
N TYR A 194 2.54 14.37 13.88
CA TYR A 194 3.82 14.78 14.47
C TYR A 194 4.26 13.89 15.64
N ASP A 195 3.35 13.53 16.55
CA ASP A 195 3.65 12.64 17.67
C ASP A 195 3.99 11.21 17.18
N VAL A 196 3.29 10.71 16.17
CA VAL A 196 3.56 9.40 15.56
C VAL A 196 4.97 9.39 14.96
N VAL A 197 5.32 10.40 14.17
CA VAL A 197 6.65 10.56 13.57
C VAL A 197 7.74 10.63 14.63
N CYS A 198 7.54 11.45 15.67
CA CYS A 198 8.51 11.57 16.76
C CYS A 198 8.73 10.23 17.49
N SER A 199 7.68 9.44 17.69
CA SER A 199 7.78 8.13 18.34
C SER A 199 8.46 7.08 17.45
N LEU A 200 8.27 7.14 16.13
CA LEU A 200 8.98 6.29 15.17
C LEU A 200 10.48 6.64 15.09
N SER A 201 10.84 7.92 15.18
CA SER A 201 12.24 8.38 15.10
C SER A 201 13.08 8.13 16.35
N GLN A 202 12.46 7.82 17.50
CA GLN A 202 13.15 7.63 18.79
C GLN A 202 13.48 6.15 19.11
N LYS A 203 13.16 5.21 18.21
CA LYS A 203 13.42 3.77 18.39
C LYS A 203 14.55 3.29 17.50
#